data_AF-A0AAW0SHI6-F1
#
_entry.id   AF-A0AAW0SHI6-F1
#
_cell.length_a   1.000
_cell.length_b   1.000
_cell.length_c   1.000
_cell.angle_alpha   90.00
_cell.angle_beta   90.00
_cell.angle_gamma   90.00
#
_symmetry.space_group_name_H-M   'P 1'
#
loop_
_entity.id
_entity.type
_entity.pdbx_description
1 polymer ?
#
loop_
_entity_poly.entity_id
_entity_poly.type
_entity_poly.pdbx_seq_one_letter_code
_entity_poly.pdbx_strand_id
1 'polypeptide(L)'
;VPRHHNIVRYRVSWALIYQDFQVCDYANFRSGREWKYDTLIADSPAPVSCPFGGRFMFQQEGGSPLQPRIVGGITSSPLDSYHCPVRRTVMSVCDRERRWIEIDLDLCVSLNKDGHPIDFNSVIDYRLQCVGFWQENLLSYLVTHDPSDSVSRFRCWVYQRVSDTQIRLSQSVGAACGLRQTFMSSNFTESASVALTLTLNERLYDYCPMFYDNGANPWQDQDRALTIFTFTDSACPSSLASKVILLLPVLVLLRR
;
A
#
# COMPACT_ATOMS: atom_id res chain seq x y z
N VAL A 1 -21.23 -8.67 -13.57
CA VAL A 1 -20.22 -7.58 -13.57
C VAL A 1 -18.94 -8.14 -12.98
N PRO A 2 -17.79 -8.01 -13.66
CA PRO A 2 -16.51 -8.48 -13.12
C PRO A 2 -16.24 -7.85 -11.76
N ARG A 3 -15.95 -8.68 -10.77
CA ARG A 3 -15.55 -8.25 -9.42
C ARG A 3 -14.03 -8.20 -9.42
N HIS A 4 -13.46 -7.05 -9.08
CA HIS A 4 -12.03 -6.93 -8.82
C HIS A 4 -11.86 -6.68 -7.34
N HIS A 5 -11.12 -7.55 -6.65
CA HIS A 5 -11.07 -7.52 -5.19
C HIS A 5 -12.52 -7.54 -4.61
N ASN A 6 -12.83 -6.60 -3.71
CA ASN A 6 -14.14 -6.42 -3.09
C ASN A 6 -14.98 -5.31 -3.75
N ILE A 7 -14.58 -4.84 -4.94
CA ILE A 7 -15.13 -3.63 -5.56
C ILE A 7 -15.74 -3.97 -6.92
N VAL A 8 -16.95 -3.48 -7.14
CA VAL A 8 -17.64 -3.54 -8.42
C VAL A 8 -17.71 -2.13 -8.98
N ARG A 9 -17.10 -1.94 -10.15
CA ARG A 9 -17.18 -0.70 -10.90
C ARG A 9 -18.24 -0.85 -11.97
N TYR A 10 -19.13 0.13 -12.08
CA TYR A 10 -20.22 0.08 -13.04
C TYR A 10 -20.57 1.48 -13.53
N ARG A 11 -21.27 1.51 -14.67
CA ARG A 11 -21.95 2.70 -15.17
C ARG A 11 -23.38 2.31 -15.47
N VAL A 12 -24.28 3.25 -15.25
CA VAL A 12 -25.69 3.06 -15.56
C VAL A 12 -25.98 3.81 -16.87
N SER A 13 -26.41 3.07 -17.89
CA SER A 13 -27.03 3.63 -19.09
C SER A 13 -28.54 3.40 -19.03
N TRP A 14 -29.30 4.07 -19.90
CA TRP A 14 -30.65 3.58 -20.20
C TRP A 14 -30.54 2.26 -20.97
N ALA A 15 -31.45 1.33 -20.67
CA ALA A 15 -31.54 0.07 -21.39
C ALA A 15 -32.27 0.29 -22.72
N LEU A 16 -31.58 0.03 -23.84
CA LEU A 16 -32.25 -0.20 -25.12
C LEU A 16 -32.72 -1.65 -25.11
N ILE A 17 -34.03 -1.85 -25.04
CA ILE A 17 -34.63 -3.18 -25.18
C ILE A 17 -35.04 -3.32 -26.64
N TYR A 18 -34.28 -4.10 -27.42
CA TYR A 18 -34.66 -4.46 -28.78
C TYR A 18 -34.93 -5.96 -28.86
N GLN A 19 -36.23 -6.27 -28.98
CA GLN A 19 -36.90 -7.55 -29.23
C GLN A 19 -36.48 -8.79 -28.43
N ASP A 20 -35.20 -9.04 -28.12
CA ASP A 20 -34.72 -10.13 -27.24
C ASP A 20 -33.30 -9.91 -26.65
N PHE A 21 -32.63 -8.79 -26.95
CA PHE A 21 -31.26 -8.53 -26.49
C PHE A 21 -31.20 -7.27 -25.63
N GLN A 22 -30.65 -7.40 -24.42
CA GLN A 22 -30.26 -6.27 -23.59
C GLN A 22 -28.81 -5.91 -23.92
N VAL A 23 -28.60 -4.87 -24.73
CA VAL A 23 -27.26 -4.38 -25.07
C VAL A 23 -27.07 -2.99 -24.47
N CYS A 24 -25.97 -2.79 -23.74
CA CYS A 24 -25.54 -1.46 -23.31
C CYS A 24 -24.87 -0.76 -24.49
N ASP A 25 -25.58 0.13 -25.17
CA ASP A 25 -25.00 0.98 -26.21
C ASP A 25 -24.19 2.13 -25.58
N TYR A 26 -23.01 2.41 -26.11
CA TYR A 26 -22.18 3.53 -25.66
C TYR A 26 -22.83 4.90 -25.97
N ALA A 27 -23.61 5.00 -27.04
CA ALA A 27 -24.32 6.23 -27.43
C ALA A 27 -25.45 6.62 -26.46
N ASN A 28 -25.79 5.69 -25.57
CA ASN A 28 -26.87 5.81 -24.60
C ASN A 28 -26.43 6.29 -23.22
N PHE A 29 -25.13 6.52 -23.00
CA PHE A 29 -24.66 7.25 -21.82
C PHE A 29 -24.91 8.76 -22.01
N ARG A 30 -26.19 9.15 -22.09
CA ARG A 30 -26.61 10.57 -22.19
C ARG A 30 -26.68 11.28 -20.85
N SER A 31 -26.12 10.71 -19.80
CA SER A 31 -25.97 11.46 -18.55
C SER A 31 -24.98 12.57 -18.82
N GLY A 32 -25.37 13.85 -18.66
CA GLY A 32 -24.43 14.98 -18.65
C GLY A 32 -23.45 14.95 -17.46
N ARG A 33 -23.20 13.78 -16.87
CA ARG A 33 -22.24 13.50 -15.81
C ARG A 33 -20.87 13.25 -16.43
N GLU A 34 -19.82 13.60 -15.70
CA GLU A 34 -18.44 13.32 -16.11
C GLU A 34 -18.21 11.81 -16.32
N TRP A 35 -17.31 11.46 -17.24
CA TRP A 35 -17.01 10.07 -17.62
C TRP A 35 -16.21 9.34 -16.52
N LYS A 36 -16.83 9.08 -15.36
CA LYS A 36 -16.27 8.26 -14.26
C LYS A 36 -17.19 7.09 -13.89
N TYR A 37 -16.61 5.96 -13.45
CA TYR A 37 -17.40 4.82 -12.95
C TYR A 37 -17.93 5.06 -11.52
N ASP A 38 -19.15 4.60 -11.27
CA ASP A 38 -19.67 4.45 -9.90
C ASP A 38 -19.12 3.17 -9.27
N THR A 39 -19.03 3.13 -7.93
CA THR A 39 -18.42 2.01 -7.18
C THR A 39 -19.40 1.42 -6.17
N LEU A 40 -19.49 0.09 -6.14
CA LEU A 40 -20.08 -0.66 -5.04
C LEU A 40 -18.97 -1.40 -4.31
N ILE A 41 -18.97 -1.30 -2.99
CA ILE A 41 -18.00 -1.95 -2.11
C ILE A 41 -18.75 -3.01 -1.31
N ALA A 42 -18.17 -4.19 -1.15
CA ALA A 42 -18.71 -5.21 -0.28
C ALA A 42 -18.74 -4.72 1.19
N ASP A 43 -19.86 -4.92 1.89
CA ASP A 43 -20.05 -4.45 3.27
C ASP A 43 -19.01 -5.04 4.24
N SER A 44 -18.68 -6.33 4.07
CA SER A 44 -17.60 -7.01 4.80
C SER A 44 -16.49 -7.40 3.82
N PRO A 45 -15.53 -6.49 3.54
CA PRO A 45 -14.50 -6.72 2.54
C PRO A 45 -13.43 -7.70 3.05
N ALA A 46 -13.00 -8.62 2.18
CA ALA A 46 -11.81 -9.43 2.42
C ALA A 46 -10.55 -8.55 2.32
N PRO A 47 -9.54 -8.72 3.18
CA PRO A 47 -8.32 -7.92 3.08
C PRO A 47 -7.56 -8.25 1.79
N VAL A 48 -7.10 -7.22 1.09
CA VAL A 48 -6.22 -7.34 -0.06
C VAL A 48 -4.87 -6.66 0.20
N SER A 49 -3.84 -7.07 -0.52
CA SER A 49 -2.53 -6.42 -0.46
C SER A 49 -2.65 -4.94 -0.87
N CYS A 50 -2.08 -4.05 -0.07
CA CYS A 50 -2.03 -2.63 -0.36
C CYS A 50 -1.14 -2.35 -1.57
N PRO A 51 -1.49 -1.33 -2.38
CA PRO A 51 -0.73 -1.00 -3.59
C PRO A 51 0.64 -0.41 -3.31
N PHE A 52 0.91 0.08 -2.10
CA PHE A 52 2.23 0.55 -1.71
C PHE A 52 2.65 -0.07 -0.38
N GLY A 53 3.95 -0.20 -0.19
CA GLY A 53 4.61 -0.77 0.98
C GLY A 53 5.77 0.11 1.44
N GLY A 54 6.10 0.07 2.72
CA GLY A 54 7.20 0.83 3.30
C GLY A 54 6.80 1.61 4.56
N ARG A 55 7.80 2.23 5.18
CA ARG A 55 7.64 3.14 6.32
C ARG A 55 7.88 4.57 5.86
N PHE A 56 6.92 5.45 6.13
CA PHE A 56 6.91 6.82 5.65
C PHE A 56 6.71 7.79 6.80
N MET A 57 7.43 8.90 6.74
CA MET A 57 7.03 10.11 7.45
C MET A 57 6.03 10.86 6.58
N PHE A 58 5.10 11.59 7.17
CA PHE A 58 4.13 12.31 6.35
C PHE A 58 3.79 13.70 6.86
N GLN A 59 3.51 14.59 5.91
CA GLN A 59 2.96 15.91 6.17
C GLN A 59 1.53 15.97 5.65
N GLN A 60 0.67 16.70 6.37
CA GLN A 60 -0.74 16.83 6.05
C GLN A 60 -1.06 18.24 5.56
N GLU A 61 -1.83 18.35 4.49
CA GLU A 61 -2.35 19.61 3.95
C GLU A 61 -3.85 19.48 3.72
N GLY A 62 -4.65 20.51 4.02
CA GLY A 62 -6.08 20.50 3.69
C GLY A 62 -7.00 20.99 4.80
N GLY A 63 -8.31 20.90 4.54
CA GLY A 63 -9.35 21.44 5.41
C GLY A 63 -9.66 20.58 6.64
N SER A 64 -9.40 19.27 6.59
CA SER A 64 -9.68 18.35 7.69
C SER A 64 -8.53 17.35 7.86
N PRO A 65 -7.43 17.76 8.55
CA PRO A 65 -6.31 16.87 8.81
C PRO A 65 -6.71 15.71 9.75
N LEU A 66 -5.98 14.59 9.66
CA LEU A 66 -6.14 13.48 10.59
C LEU A 66 -5.79 13.93 12.00
N GLN A 67 -6.56 13.46 12.98
CA GLN A 67 -6.43 13.79 14.39
C GLN A 67 -6.08 12.54 15.19
N PRO A 68 -5.27 12.65 16.26
CA PRO A 68 -4.93 11.52 17.09
C PRO A 68 -6.21 10.93 17.72
N ARG A 69 -6.31 9.61 17.71
CA ARG A 69 -7.44 8.84 18.22
C ARG A 69 -6.92 7.88 19.28
N ILE A 70 -7.31 8.10 20.54
CA ILE A 70 -6.98 7.17 21.60
C ILE A 70 -7.98 6.01 21.53
N VAL A 71 -7.57 4.91 20.88
CA VAL A 71 -8.34 3.67 20.82
C VAL A 71 -8.49 3.11 22.24
N GLY A 72 -9.72 3.04 22.75
CA GLY A 72 -10.00 2.54 24.10
C GLY A 72 -10.35 3.61 25.14
N GLY A 73 -10.49 4.88 24.74
CA GLY A 73 -10.88 5.98 25.64
C GLY A 73 -9.67 6.61 26.35
N ILE A 74 -9.93 7.47 27.33
CA ILE A 74 -8.85 8.11 28.10
C ILE A 74 -8.23 7.00 28.96
N THR A 75 -7.07 6.47 28.57
CA THR A 75 -6.21 5.76 29.52
C THR A 75 -6.01 6.70 30.70
N SER A 76 -6.48 6.29 31.88
CA SER A 76 -6.22 6.98 33.13
C SER A 76 -4.71 7.16 33.24
N SER A 77 -4.25 8.40 33.05
CA SER A 77 -2.89 8.80 33.42
C SER A 77 -2.67 8.41 34.89
N PRO A 78 -1.45 8.00 35.26
CA PRO A 78 -0.24 8.69 34.86
C PRO A 78 0.65 7.75 34.06
N LEU A 79 0.79 8.00 32.76
CA LEU A 79 2.08 7.67 32.17
C LEU A 79 3.05 8.71 32.75
N ASP A 80 4.10 8.22 33.39
CA ASP A 80 5.17 9.01 34.00
C ASP A 80 5.51 10.25 33.16
N SER A 81 6.00 11.29 33.83
CA SER A 81 6.41 12.61 33.31
C SER A 81 7.52 12.60 32.24
N TYR A 82 7.58 11.55 31.43
CA TYR A 82 8.50 11.39 30.31
C TYR A 82 8.18 12.39 29.21
N HIS A 83 9.07 13.36 29.06
CA HIS A 83 9.01 14.33 27.99
C HIS A 83 9.55 13.70 26.70
N CYS A 84 8.68 13.53 25.71
CA CYS A 84 9.09 13.04 24.40
C CYS A 84 9.98 14.08 23.69
N PRO A 85 11.24 13.75 23.33
CA PRO A 85 12.15 14.70 22.71
C PRO A 85 11.77 15.05 21.27
N VAL A 86 11.29 14.07 20.49
CA VAL A 86 10.93 14.25 19.08
C VAL A 86 9.64 13.51 18.77
N ARG A 87 8.63 14.26 18.32
CA ARG A 87 7.35 13.71 17.83
C ARG A 87 7.37 13.67 16.31
N ARG A 88 6.98 12.54 15.72
CA ARG A 88 6.91 12.34 14.27
C ARG A 88 5.57 11.72 13.89
N THR A 89 5.05 12.13 12.74
CA THR A 89 3.94 11.49 12.05
C THR A 89 4.49 10.36 11.19
N VAL A 90 3.96 9.15 11.35
CA VAL A 90 4.42 7.96 10.61
C VAL A 90 3.24 7.20 10.03
N MET A 91 3.34 6.88 8.74
CA MET A 91 2.48 5.92 8.06
C MET A 91 3.33 4.71 7.69
N SER A 92 2.87 3.51 8.01
CA SER A 92 3.62 2.29 7.73
C SER A 92 2.73 1.19 7.15
N VAL A 93 3.30 0.48 6.17
CA VAL A 93 2.71 -0.68 5.52
C VAL A 93 3.78 -1.76 5.50
N CYS A 94 4.02 -2.34 6.68
CA CYS A 94 5.12 -3.26 6.93
C CYS A 94 4.64 -4.68 7.28
N ASP A 95 3.32 -4.89 7.36
CA ASP A 95 2.77 -6.22 7.52
C ASP A 95 3.27 -7.14 6.39
N ARG A 96 3.53 -8.41 6.71
CA ARG A 96 4.04 -9.37 5.72
C ARG A 96 3.17 -9.36 4.48
N GLU A 97 1.84 -9.40 4.67
CA GLU A 97 0.85 -9.45 3.59
C GLU A 97 0.50 -8.07 3.06
N ARG A 98 1.04 -7.01 3.66
CA ARG A 98 0.74 -5.61 3.35
C ARG A 98 -0.76 -5.36 3.32
N ARG A 99 -1.54 -6.02 4.18
CA ARG A 99 -3.03 -5.89 4.19
C ARG A 99 -3.50 -4.68 4.99
N TRP A 100 -2.61 -4.14 5.82
CA TRP A 100 -2.89 -3.11 6.79
C TRP A 100 -1.98 -1.90 6.58
N ILE A 101 -2.59 -0.72 6.66
CA ILE A 101 -1.91 0.57 6.77
C ILE A 101 -2.09 1.05 8.20
N GLU A 102 -0.97 1.32 8.85
CA GLU A 102 -0.93 1.80 10.23
C GLU A 102 -0.47 3.26 10.19
N ILE A 103 -1.27 4.14 10.79
CA ILE A 103 -1.00 5.57 10.87
C ILE A 103 -0.92 5.97 12.34
N ASP A 104 0.20 6.57 12.70
CA ASP A 104 0.47 7.15 14.00
C ASP A 104 0.80 8.64 13.80
N LEU A 105 0.03 9.50 14.45
CA LEU A 105 0.17 10.95 14.34
C LEU A 105 1.13 11.55 15.37
N ASP A 106 1.41 10.82 16.45
CA ASP A 106 2.21 11.32 17.58
C ASP A 106 3.23 10.26 18.03
N LEU A 107 3.93 9.65 17.07
CA LEU A 107 4.99 8.69 17.36
C LEU A 107 6.11 9.40 18.11
N CYS A 108 6.33 8.98 19.35
CA CYS A 108 7.46 9.44 20.13
C CYS A 108 8.73 8.71 19.73
N VAL A 109 9.68 9.42 19.12
CA VAL A 109 10.98 8.86 18.76
C VAL A 109 11.99 9.26 19.82
N SER A 110 12.53 8.25 20.51
CA SER A 110 13.57 8.43 21.51
C SER A 110 14.62 7.33 21.38
N LEU A 111 15.82 7.58 21.92
CA LEU A 111 16.95 6.67 21.86
C LEU A 111 17.36 6.24 23.27
N ASN A 112 17.78 4.98 23.45
CA ASN A 112 18.50 4.54 24.65
C ASN A 112 19.86 5.25 24.72
N LYS A 113 20.52 5.11 25.88
CA LYS A 113 21.94 5.46 26.08
C LYS A 113 22.88 4.85 25.02
N ASP A 114 22.51 3.71 24.44
CA ASP A 114 23.30 2.98 23.45
C ASP A 114 22.98 3.42 22.00
N GLY A 115 22.09 4.40 21.81
CA GLY A 115 21.70 4.91 20.49
C GLY A 115 20.65 4.06 19.75
N HIS A 116 20.13 3.00 20.38
CA HIS A 116 19.02 2.22 19.85
C HIS A 116 17.69 2.95 20.02
N PRO A 117 16.72 2.81 19.10
CA PRO A 117 15.39 3.39 19.28
C PRO A 117 14.64 2.71 20.43
N ILE A 118 14.15 3.50 21.39
CA ILE A 118 13.13 3.06 22.36
C ILE A 118 11.78 3.33 21.72
N ASP A 119 11.01 2.27 21.52
CA ASP A 119 9.58 2.42 21.29
C ASP A 119 8.92 2.50 22.68
N PHE A 120 8.49 3.71 23.06
CA PHE A 120 7.58 3.86 24.19
C PHE A 120 6.23 3.25 23.77
N ASN A 121 5.34 2.91 24.70
CA ASN A 121 4.02 2.32 24.38
C ASN A 121 3.13 3.28 23.54
N SER A 122 3.50 3.54 22.29
CA SER A 122 2.73 4.32 21.34
C SER A 122 1.61 3.43 20.83
N VAL A 123 0.42 4.01 20.80
CA VAL A 123 -0.77 3.34 20.33
C VAL A 123 -1.05 3.89 18.94
N ILE A 124 -1.25 2.99 17.99
CA ILE A 124 -1.56 3.37 16.60
C ILE A 124 -2.95 4.03 16.57
N ASP A 125 -3.04 5.22 15.99
CA ASP A 125 -4.28 6.00 15.90
C ASP A 125 -5.27 5.40 14.88
N TYR A 126 -4.77 4.98 13.72
CA TYR A 126 -5.58 4.41 12.65
C TYR A 126 -4.99 3.11 12.14
N ARG A 127 -5.85 2.09 12.04
CA ARG A 127 -5.52 0.81 11.42
C ARG A 127 -6.47 0.56 10.26
N LEU A 128 -6.01 0.86 9.06
CA LEU A 128 -6.80 0.80 7.83
C LEU A 128 -6.51 -0.50 7.08
N GLN A 129 -7.54 -1.26 6.78
CA GLN A 129 -7.46 -2.47 5.96
C GLN A 129 -7.57 -2.08 4.47
N CYS A 130 -6.68 -2.58 3.62
CA CYS A 130 -6.82 -2.39 2.18
C CYS A 130 -7.93 -3.28 1.63
N VAL A 131 -8.86 -2.68 0.87
CA VAL A 131 -10.07 -3.34 0.34
C VAL A 131 -9.96 -3.62 -1.16
N GLY A 132 -9.37 -2.67 -1.88
CA GLY A 132 -9.19 -2.74 -3.32
C GLY A 132 -8.58 -1.47 -3.86
N PHE A 133 -7.86 -1.59 -4.95
CA PHE A 133 -7.26 -0.48 -5.68
C PHE A 133 -7.39 -0.73 -7.18
N TRP A 134 -7.40 0.35 -7.96
CA TRP A 134 -7.46 0.31 -9.42
C TRP A 134 -6.96 1.62 -10.01
N GLN A 135 -6.54 1.57 -11.28
CA GLN A 135 -6.29 2.78 -12.06
C GLN A 135 -7.51 3.13 -12.93
N GLU A 136 -7.83 4.42 -12.99
CA GLU A 136 -8.81 4.99 -13.92
C GLU A 136 -8.32 6.36 -14.39
N ASN A 137 -8.25 6.57 -15.71
CA ASN A 137 -7.81 7.82 -16.33
C ASN A 137 -6.46 8.32 -15.77
N LEU A 138 -5.45 7.44 -15.68
CA LEU A 138 -4.11 7.67 -15.12
C LEU A 138 -4.04 7.93 -13.61
N LEU A 139 -5.17 8.10 -12.94
CA LEU A 139 -5.24 8.24 -11.50
C LEU A 139 -5.41 6.88 -10.83
N SER A 140 -4.67 6.66 -9.75
CA SER A 140 -4.74 5.42 -8.99
C SER A 140 -5.61 5.65 -7.75
N TYR A 141 -6.61 4.80 -7.59
CA TYR A 141 -7.59 4.85 -6.52
C TYR A 141 -7.34 3.69 -5.57
N LEU A 142 -7.46 3.94 -4.27
CA LEU A 142 -7.35 2.97 -3.20
C LEU A 142 -8.53 3.17 -2.25
N VAL A 143 -9.24 2.10 -1.95
CA VAL A 143 -10.27 2.08 -0.91
C VAL A 143 -9.73 1.32 0.29
N THR A 144 -9.89 1.92 1.46
CA THR A 144 -9.53 1.33 2.73
C THR A 144 -10.74 1.21 3.65
N HIS A 145 -10.71 0.22 4.53
CA HIS A 145 -11.72 -0.04 5.54
C HIS A 145 -11.12 0.17 6.94
N ASP A 146 -11.67 1.10 7.70
CA ASP A 146 -11.39 1.33 9.11
C ASP A 146 -12.48 0.63 9.95
N PRO A 147 -12.17 -0.49 10.62
CA PRO A 147 -13.14 -1.20 11.44
C PRO A 147 -13.48 -0.43 12.74
N SER A 148 -12.67 0.55 13.13
CA SER A 148 -12.87 1.33 14.37
C SER A 148 -13.82 2.51 14.18
N ASP A 149 -14.02 2.97 12.94
CA ASP A 149 -14.87 4.12 12.62
C ASP A 149 -16.35 3.71 12.55
N SER A 150 -17.19 4.33 13.39
CA SER A 150 -18.62 4.02 13.47
C SER A 150 -19.47 4.75 12.42
N VAL A 151 -18.99 5.87 11.89
CA VAL A 151 -19.78 6.72 10.98
C VAL A 151 -19.57 6.29 9.54
N SER A 152 -18.32 6.18 9.13
CA SER A 152 -17.97 5.75 7.78
C SER A 152 -16.76 4.85 7.86
N ARG A 153 -17.03 3.54 7.80
CA ARG A 153 -15.99 2.50 7.80
C ARG A 153 -15.09 2.55 6.58
N PHE A 154 -15.52 3.16 5.48
CA PHE A 154 -14.73 3.22 4.25
C PHE A 154 -14.15 4.61 4.01
N ARG A 155 -12.91 4.63 3.52
CA ARG A 155 -12.21 5.84 3.08
C ARG A 155 -11.66 5.60 1.67
N CYS A 156 -11.78 6.59 0.81
CA CYS A 156 -11.21 6.54 -0.53
C CYS A 156 -10.01 7.46 -0.62
N TRP A 157 -8.98 6.97 -1.30
CA TRP A 157 -7.70 7.63 -1.48
C TRP A 157 -7.35 7.68 -2.95
N VAL A 158 -6.87 8.82 -3.41
CA VAL A 158 -6.20 8.95 -4.71
C VAL A 158 -4.72 9.03 -4.44
N TYR A 159 -3.94 8.11 -5.00
CA TYR A 159 -2.52 8.02 -4.71
C TYR A 159 -1.68 8.05 -5.98
N GLN A 160 -0.50 8.65 -5.87
CA GLN A 160 0.48 8.66 -6.95
C GLN A 160 1.89 8.74 -6.38
N ARG A 161 2.81 7.99 -7.00
CA ARG A 161 4.24 8.14 -6.74
C ARG A 161 4.73 9.42 -7.43
N VAL A 162 5.29 10.34 -6.64
CA VAL A 162 5.81 11.64 -7.12
C VAL A 162 7.29 11.54 -7.44
N SER A 163 8.04 10.80 -6.63
CA SER A 163 9.47 10.55 -6.82
C SER A 163 9.82 9.13 -6.36
N ASP A 164 11.09 8.75 -6.43
CA ASP A 164 11.47 7.41 -6.01
C ASP A 164 11.18 7.13 -4.53
N THR A 165 11.24 8.17 -3.70
CA THR A 165 11.09 8.10 -2.24
C THR A 165 9.82 8.78 -1.74
N GLN A 166 9.01 9.38 -2.62
CA GLN A 166 7.82 10.14 -2.21
C GLN A 166 6.56 9.65 -2.90
N ILE A 167 5.51 9.48 -2.10
CA ILE A 167 4.17 9.13 -2.54
C ILE A 167 3.22 10.21 -2.00
N ARG A 168 2.29 10.66 -2.82
CA ARG A 168 1.25 11.59 -2.41
C ARG A 168 -0.10 10.90 -2.42
N LEU A 169 -0.88 11.13 -1.38
CA LEU A 169 -2.21 10.61 -1.17
C LEU A 169 -3.17 11.77 -0.98
N SER A 170 -4.37 11.66 -1.53
CA SER A 170 -5.49 12.57 -1.24
C SER A 170 -6.66 11.74 -0.72
N GLN A 171 -7.15 12.07 0.47
CA GLN A 171 -8.33 11.47 1.06
C GLN A 171 -9.59 12.18 0.57
N SER A 172 -10.62 11.41 0.22
CA SER A 172 -11.94 11.94 -0.11
C SER A 172 -12.70 12.41 1.14
N VAL A 173 -13.60 13.38 0.97
CA VAL A 173 -14.51 13.82 2.05
C VAL A 173 -15.44 12.70 2.52
N GLY A 174 -15.83 11.79 1.62
CA GLY A 174 -16.72 10.66 1.92
C GLY A 174 -16.05 9.29 1.77
N ALA A 175 -16.87 8.24 1.80
CA ALA A 175 -16.43 6.86 1.58
C ALA A 175 -16.06 6.56 0.12
N ALA A 176 -16.62 7.30 -0.83
CA ALA A 176 -16.33 7.20 -2.25
C ALA A 176 -15.40 8.33 -2.71
N CYS A 177 -14.55 8.05 -3.68
CA CYS A 177 -13.65 9.06 -4.26
C CYS A 177 -14.45 10.09 -5.05
N GLY A 178 -14.09 11.37 -4.89
CA GLY A 178 -14.72 12.47 -5.61
C GLY A 178 -14.50 12.38 -7.11
N LEU A 179 -15.40 12.94 -7.91
CA LEU A 179 -15.27 12.96 -9.38
C LEU A 179 -14.03 13.74 -9.82
N ARG A 180 -13.86 14.94 -9.26
CA ARG A 180 -12.77 15.90 -9.59
C ARG A 180 -11.52 15.74 -8.72
N GLN A 181 -11.51 14.76 -7.83
CA GLN A 181 -10.42 14.55 -6.89
C GLN A 181 -9.18 14.01 -7.59
N THR A 182 -8.02 14.63 -7.31
CA THR A 182 -6.71 14.19 -7.78
C THR A 182 -5.78 13.88 -6.60
N PHE A 183 -4.59 13.33 -6.86
CA PHE A 183 -3.58 13.09 -5.83
C PHE A 183 -3.05 14.38 -5.16
N MET A 184 -3.21 15.54 -5.82
CA MET A 184 -2.81 16.85 -5.27
C MET A 184 -3.92 17.50 -4.44
N SER A 185 -5.16 17.06 -4.60
CA SER A 185 -6.33 17.71 -4.01
C SER A 185 -6.32 17.62 -2.49
N SER A 186 -6.49 18.76 -1.82
CA SER A 186 -6.50 18.87 -0.35
C SER A 186 -7.76 19.54 0.20
N ASN A 187 -8.60 20.12 -0.66
CA ASN A 187 -9.73 20.95 -0.27
C ASN A 187 -11.08 20.33 -0.64
N PHE A 188 -12.11 20.66 0.15
CA PHE A 188 -13.46 20.11 -0.05
C PHE A 188 -14.07 20.51 -1.40
N THR A 189 -13.67 21.66 -1.96
CA THR A 189 -14.08 22.13 -3.28
C THR A 189 -13.68 21.17 -4.39
N GLU A 190 -12.58 20.45 -4.20
CA GLU A 190 -12.07 19.41 -5.10
C GLU A 190 -12.49 18.01 -4.65
N SER A 191 -13.46 17.92 -3.74
CA SER A 191 -13.93 16.66 -3.14
C SER A 191 -12.88 15.90 -2.31
N ALA A 192 -11.86 16.60 -1.79
CA ALA A 192 -10.85 16.06 -0.89
C ALA A 192 -10.96 16.64 0.53
N SER A 193 -10.60 15.87 1.55
CA SER A 193 -10.54 16.33 2.95
C SER A 193 -9.12 16.72 3.36
N VAL A 194 -8.15 15.87 3.03
CA VAL A 194 -6.74 16.00 3.38
C VAL A 194 -5.86 15.38 2.32
N ALA A 195 -4.73 16.01 2.02
CA ALA A 195 -3.63 15.44 1.27
C ALA A 195 -2.49 15.07 2.21
N LEU A 196 -1.91 13.88 2.01
CA LEU A 196 -0.73 13.41 2.71
C LEU A 196 0.43 13.34 1.73
N THR A 197 1.53 14.01 2.07
CA THR A 197 2.80 13.86 1.37
C THR A 197 3.66 12.90 2.17
N LEU A 198 3.82 11.68 1.67
CA LEU A 198 4.64 10.65 2.27
C LEU A 198 6.08 10.77 1.79
N THR A 199 7.02 10.78 2.72
CA THR A 199 8.45 10.70 2.48
C THR A 199 8.99 9.40 3.09
N LEU A 200 9.71 8.62 2.30
CA LEU A 200 10.30 7.37 2.76
C LEU A 200 11.19 7.62 3.97
N ASN A 201 11.04 6.77 4.98
CA ASN A 201 11.86 6.77 6.19
C ASN A 201 12.40 5.35 6.44
N GLU A 202 13.32 4.93 5.57
CA GLU A 202 14.05 3.67 5.76
C GLU A 202 15.08 3.81 6.88
N ARG A 203 15.16 2.78 7.73
CA ARG A 203 16.21 2.64 8.76
C ARG A 203 17.03 1.39 8.45
N LEU A 204 18.31 1.40 8.83
CA LEU A 204 19.30 0.35 8.52
C LEU A 204 18.88 -1.08 8.93
N TYR A 205 17.94 -1.23 9.87
CA TYR A 205 17.48 -2.51 10.41
C TYR A 205 15.95 -2.70 10.35
N ASP A 206 15.24 -1.90 9.57
CA ASP A 206 13.78 -2.01 9.46
C ASP A 206 13.40 -3.10 8.44
N TYR A 207 12.52 -4.02 8.83
CA TYR A 207 12.01 -5.07 7.95
C TYR A 207 10.75 -4.58 7.23
N CYS A 208 10.88 -3.50 6.47
CA CYS A 208 9.76 -2.87 5.78
C CYS A 208 10.13 -2.45 4.35
N PRO A 209 10.14 -3.39 3.38
CA PRO A 209 10.57 -3.11 2.04
C PRO A 209 9.60 -2.17 1.32
N MET A 210 10.16 -1.28 0.50
CA MET A 210 9.35 -0.45 -0.39
C MET A 210 8.61 -1.29 -1.42
N PHE A 211 7.36 -0.92 -1.69
CA PHE A 211 6.58 -1.47 -2.79
C PHE A 211 5.68 -0.40 -3.39
N TYR A 212 5.41 -0.51 -4.68
CA TYR A 212 4.47 0.36 -5.37
C TYR A 212 3.85 -0.34 -6.58
N ASP A 213 2.54 -0.26 -6.68
CA ASP A 213 1.68 -0.70 -7.77
C ASP A 213 0.67 0.42 -8.03
N ASN A 214 0.43 0.76 -9.29
CA ASN A 214 -0.52 1.80 -9.70
C ASN A 214 -1.94 1.23 -9.97
N GLY A 215 -2.12 -0.08 -9.92
CA GLY A 215 -3.40 -0.74 -10.18
C GLY A 215 -3.84 -0.72 -11.64
N ALA A 216 -2.89 -0.57 -12.58
CA ALA A 216 -3.17 -0.61 -14.01
C ALA A 216 -3.77 -1.97 -14.44
N ASN A 217 -3.26 -3.07 -13.87
CA ASN A 217 -3.78 -4.40 -14.10
C ASN A 217 -4.35 -5.02 -12.80
N PRO A 218 -5.66 -4.89 -12.54
CA PRO A 218 -6.28 -5.41 -11.32
C PRO A 218 -6.46 -6.94 -11.30
N TRP A 219 -6.10 -7.64 -12.38
CA TRP A 219 -6.14 -9.11 -12.47
C TRP A 219 -4.77 -9.76 -12.27
N GLN A 220 -3.73 -8.95 -12.13
CA GLN A 220 -2.41 -9.48 -11.88
C GLN A 220 -2.37 -9.97 -10.44
N ASP A 221 -2.22 -11.29 -10.27
CA ASP A 221 -1.96 -11.85 -8.95
C ASP A 221 -0.66 -11.26 -8.42
N GLN A 222 -0.76 -10.51 -7.31
CA GLN A 222 0.38 -9.99 -6.58
C GLN A 222 1.03 -11.12 -5.78
N ASP A 223 1.45 -12.18 -6.45
CA ASP A 223 2.12 -13.29 -5.81
C ASP A 223 3.52 -12.87 -5.39
N ARG A 224 3.83 -13.16 -4.12
CA ARG A 224 5.07 -12.80 -3.42
C ARG A 224 6.25 -13.63 -3.88
N ALA A 225 6.68 -13.49 -5.13
CA ALA A 225 8.01 -13.96 -5.49
C ALA A 225 9.04 -13.05 -4.80
N LEU A 226 9.50 -13.46 -3.62
CA LEU A 226 10.72 -12.92 -3.01
C LEU A 226 11.83 -13.21 -4.03
N THR A 227 12.22 -12.22 -4.83
CA THR A 227 13.31 -12.35 -5.80
C THR A 227 14.61 -12.38 -5.03
N ILE A 228 14.98 -13.57 -4.53
CA ILE A 228 16.29 -13.80 -3.94
C ILE A 228 17.29 -13.76 -5.09
N PHE A 229 18.03 -12.66 -5.17
CA PHE A 229 19.19 -12.58 -6.07
C PHE A 229 20.25 -13.55 -5.57
N THR A 230 20.35 -14.69 -6.23
CA THR A 230 21.45 -15.62 -6.02
C THR A 230 22.63 -15.13 -6.84
N PHE A 231 23.56 -14.45 -6.17
CA PHE A 231 24.85 -14.16 -6.76
C PHE A 231 25.65 -15.46 -6.73
N THR A 232 25.72 -16.16 -7.85
CA THR A 232 26.72 -17.21 -8.00
C THR A 232 28.07 -16.53 -8.04
N ASP A 233 28.85 -16.66 -6.98
CA ASP A 233 30.28 -16.36 -7.01
C ASP A 233 30.85 -17.09 -8.23
N SER A 234 31.24 -16.33 -9.24
CA SER A 234 32.06 -16.84 -10.33
C SER A 234 33.36 -17.29 -9.70
N ALA A 235 33.46 -18.60 -9.48
CA ALA A 235 34.65 -19.26 -8.98
C ALA A 235 35.87 -18.70 -9.73
N CYS A 236 36.72 -17.99 -9.00
CA CYS A 236 38.04 -17.60 -9.47
C CYS A 236 38.78 -18.90 -9.82
N PRO A 237 39.26 -19.11 -11.06
CA PRO A 237 40.04 -20.29 -11.38
C PRO A 237 41.48 -20.04 -10.91
N SER A 238 41.75 -20.20 -9.62
CA SER A 238 43.13 -20.25 -9.12
C SER A 238 43.64 -21.69 -9.16
N SER A 239 44.63 -21.85 -10.02
CA SER A 239 45.40 -23.03 -10.38
C SER A 239 45.93 -23.90 -9.22
N LEU A 240 46.08 -25.19 -9.54
CA LEU A 240 47.13 -26.12 -9.04
C LEU A 240 47.09 -26.50 -7.55
N ALA A 241 46.32 -27.53 -7.22
CA ALA A 241 46.65 -28.43 -6.12
C ALA A 241 46.43 -29.89 -6.55
N SER A 242 47.53 -30.45 -7.07
CA SER A 242 47.90 -31.86 -7.20
C SER A 242 46.89 -32.89 -6.67
N LYS A 243 46.16 -33.56 -7.57
CA LYS A 243 45.65 -34.91 -7.32
C LYS A 243 46.62 -35.89 -7.96
N VAL A 244 47.61 -36.32 -7.17
CA VAL A 244 48.35 -37.56 -7.45
C VAL A 244 47.36 -38.71 -7.30
N ILE A 245 46.91 -39.27 -8.42
CA ILE A 245 46.24 -40.57 -8.46
C ILE A 245 47.22 -41.53 -9.15
N LEU A 246 47.89 -42.33 -8.32
CA LEU A 246 48.64 -43.51 -8.72
C LEU A 246 47.68 -44.54 -9.31
N LEU A 247 47.71 -44.75 -10.62
CA LEU A 247 47.19 -45.94 -11.26
C LEU A 247 48.26 -46.45 -12.25
N LEU A 248 49.04 -47.44 -11.78
CA LEU A 248 49.90 -48.25 -12.63
C LEU A 248 49.03 -49.09 -13.59
N PRO A 249 49.46 -49.28 -14.85
CA PRO A 249 48.63 -49.78 -15.94
C PRO A 249 48.55 -51.31 -15.93
N VAL A 250 47.34 -51.84 -16.13
CA VAL A 250 47.13 -53.24 -16.50
C VAL A 250 47.64 -53.43 -17.94
N LEU A 251 48.81 -54.06 -18.05
CA LEU A 251 49.40 -54.54 -19.29
C LEU A 251 48.44 -55.53 -19.98
N VAL A 252 47.80 -55.06 -21.05
CA VAL A 252 47.28 -55.95 -22.11
C VAL A 252 48.46 -56.29 -23.02
N LEU A 253 49.11 -57.42 -22.74
CA LEU A 253 50.06 -58.05 -23.66
C LEU A 253 49.26 -58.81 -24.73
N LEU A 254 49.18 -58.19 -25.90
CA LEU A 254 48.89 -58.84 -27.18
C LEU A 254 50.23 -59.15 -27.85
N ARG A 255 50.64 -60.43 -27.90
CA ARG A 255 51.03 -61.16 -29.13
C ARG A 255 51.83 -62.43 -28.85
N ARG A 256 51.33 -63.52 -29.48
CA ARG A 256 51.98 -64.79 -29.83
C ARG A 256 52.29 -65.74 -28.69
#